data_AF-A0A6S7CJI2-F1
#
_entry.id   AF-A0A6S7CJI2-F1
#
_cell.length_a   1.000
_cell.length_b   1.000
_cell.length_c   1.000
_cell.angle_alpha   90.00
_cell.angle_beta   90.00
_cell.angle_gamma   90.00
#
_symmetry.space_group_name_H-M   'P 1'
#
loop_
_entity.id
_entity.type
_entity.pdbx_description
1 polymer ?
#
loop_
_entity_poly.entity_id
_entity_poly.type
_entity_poly.pdbx_seq_one_letter_code
_entity_poly.pdbx_strand_id
1 'polypeptide(L)'
;MWSLLRRLFAGPPVPPDPYAETIRFDEAGFTRALGPDGAGGRRQSWPWNDICEFGLRFTPALFPDPWYGDYMESLWYIRVRDAGTLMAVEFSLEHLDPDALPAALLRHMPDRDPRALRAGLAAIAQGPRHFAGEGEWIIWKREPHCA
;
A
#
# COMPACT_ATOMS: atom_id res chain seq x y z
N MET A 1 -22.99 30.61 14.67
CA MET A 1 -22.06 31.03 15.75
C MET A 1 -21.10 29.93 16.21
N TRP A 2 -21.46 28.64 16.16
CA TRP A 2 -20.58 27.53 16.61
C TRP A 2 -19.34 27.28 15.71
N SER A 3 -19.41 27.63 14.42
CA SER A 3 -18.33 27.42 13.44
C SER A 3 -17.14 28.37 13.60
N LEU A 4 -17.36 29.58 14.13
CA LEU A 4 -16.32 30.58 14.34
C LEU A 4 -15.46 30.27 15.57
N LEU A 5 -16.06 29.71 16.63
CA LEU A 5 -15.33 29.27 17.82
C LEU A 5 -14.45 28.05 17.54
N ARG A 6 -14.90 27.08 16.74
CA ARG A 6 -14.07 25.93 16.34
C ARG A 6 -12.79 26.34 15.60
N ARG A 7 -12.85 27.41 14.80
CA ARG A 7 -11.71 27.90 14.02
C ARG A 7 -10.64 28.58 14.88
N LEU A 8 -10.99 29.03 16.09
CA LEU A 8 -10.06 29.61 17.06
C LEU A 8 -9.37 28.55 17.94
N PHE A 9 -9.98 27.37 18.10
CA PHE A 9 -9.40 26.25 18.86
C PHE A 9 -8.75 25.17 17.98
N ALA A 10 -9.01 25.19 16.67
CA ALA A 10 -8.24 24.41 15.72
C ALA A 10 -6.87 25.09 15.56
N GLY A 11 -5.87 24.56 16.26
CA GLY A 11 -4.46 24.90 16.00
C GLY A 11 -4.12 24.69 14.52
N PRO A 12 -2.97 25.22 14.06
CA PRO A 12 -2.52 24.96 12.69
C PRO A 12 -2.54 23.45 12.42
N PRO A 13 -2.90 23.01 11.20
CA PRO A 13 -2.85 21.61 10.86
C PRO A 13 -1.47 21.06 11.20
N VAL A 14 -1.43 19.89 11.83
CA VAL A 14 -0.17 19.22 12.15
C VAL A 14 0.66 19.15 10.87
N PRO A 15 1.90 19.65 10.86
CA PRO A 15 2.75 19.55 9.69
C PRO A 15 2.84 18.09 9.24
N PRO A 16 2.82 17.80 7.93
CA PRO A 16 2.98 16.43 7.45
C PRO A 16 4.30 15.85 7.99
N ASP A 17 4.26 14.61 8.44
CA ASP A 17 5.45 13.92 8.95
C ASP A 17 6.51 13.86 7.84
N PRO A 18 7.69 14.48 8.02
CA PRO A 18 8.75 14.48 7.01
C PRO A 18 9.31 13.07 6.73
N TYR A 19 9.03 12.08 7.58
CA TYR A 19 9.41 10.68 7.41
C TYR A 19 8.27 9.79 6.94
N ALA A 20 7.10 10.36 6.62
CA ALA A 20 5.99 9.60 6.07
C ALA A 20 6.42 8.89 4.78
N GLU A 21 6.05 7.61 4.67
CA GLU A 21 6.13 6.89 3.42
C GLU A 21 5.21 7.56 2.41
N THR A 22 5.72 7.80 1.20
CA THR A 22 4.94 8.34 0.09
C THR A 22 4.88 7.29 -1.02
N ILE A 23 3.65 6.91 -1.36
CA ILE A 23 3.34 5.96 -2.43
C ILE A 23 2.68 6.70 -3.58
N ARG A 24 3.17 6.49 -4.80
CA ARG A 24 2.62 7.13 -5.99
C ARG A 24 2.59 6.19 -7.18
N PHE A 25 1.45 6.15 -7.86
CA PHE A 25 1.29 5.51 -9.16
C PHE A 25 0.98 6.60 -10.20
N ASP A 26 1.81 6.69 -11.24
CA ASP A 26 1.64 7.65 -12.33
C ASP A 26 1.89 6.99 -13.70
N GLU A 27 1.98 7.75 -14.78
CA GLU A 27 2.24 7.18 -16.11
C GLU A 27 3.63 6.53 -16.21
N ALA A 28 4.60 6.96 -15.41
CA ALA A 28 5.95 6.40 -15.45
C ALA A 28 6.02 5.06 -14.73
N GLY A 29 5.25 4.88 -13.65
CA GLY A 29 5.18 3.62 -12.91
C GLY A 29 4.80 3.81 -11.46
N PHE A 30 5.44 3.01 -10.61
CA PHE A 30 5.31 3.09 -9.16
C PHE A 30 6.54 3.78 -8.57
N THR A 31 6.31 4.72 -7.66
CA THR A 31 7.36 5.35 -6.84
C THR A 31 7.02 5.19 -5.36
N ARG A 32 8.03 4.76 -4.60
CA ARG A 32 8.03 4.80 -3.13
C ARG A 32 9.13 5.75 -2.67
N ALA A 33 8.81 6.66 -1.75
CA ALA A 33 9.79 7.50 -1.09
C ALA A 33 9.61 7.44 0.43
N LEU A 34 10.72 7.45 1.15
CA LEU A 34 10.75 7.57 2.61
C LEU A 34 11.71 8.69 2.99
N GLY A 35 11.23 9.64 3.80
CA GLY A 35 12.02 10.79 4.23
C GLY A 35 12.06 11.95 3.21
N PRO A 36 12.62 13.10 3.61
CA PRO A 36 12.63 14.31 2.80
C PRO A 36 13.56 14.21 1.59
N ASP A 37 13.13 14.77 0.46
CA ASP A 37 13.95 14.92 -0.74
C ASP A 37 15.21 15.76 -0.43
N GLY A 38 16.40 15.18 -0.63
CA GLY A 38 17.68 15.86 -0.51
C GLY A 38 18.43 15.72 0.83
N ALA A 39 17.82 15.13 1.87
CA ALA A 39 18.49 14.92 3.17
C ALA A 39 18.67 13.43 3.52
N GLY A 40 18.97 12.60 2.51
CA GLY A 40 19.19 11.16 2.69
C GLY A 40 17.92 10.30 2.66
N GLY A 41 16.78 10.87 2.24
CA GLY A 41 15.58 10.10 1.94
C GLY A 41 15.84 9.01 0.90
N ARG A 42 15.18 7.85 1.05
CA ARG A 42 15.30 6.73 0.13
C ARG A 42 14.13 6.75 -0.85
N ARG A 43 14.43 7.00 -2.11
CA ARG A 43 13.45 6.95 -3.21
C ARG A 43 13.73 5.76 -4.10
N GLN A 44 12.70 4.99 -4.39
CA GLN A 44 12.72 3.84 -5.26
C GLN A 44 11.61 4.00 -6.30
N SER A 45 11.88 3.61 -7.55
CA SER A 45 10.92 3.75 -8.63
C SER A 45 11.07 2.58 -9.58
N TRP A 46 9.93 2.04 -10.02
CA TRP A 46 9.87 0.95 -10.98
C TRP A 46 8.88 1.31 -12.09
N PRO A 47 9.27 1.19 -13.37
CA PRO A 47 8.36 1.40 -14.48
C PRO A 47 7.30 0.30 -14.51
N TRP A 48 6.17 0.57 -15.16
CA TRP A 48 5.07 -0.40 -15.27
C TRP A 48 5.50 -1.77 -15.80
N ASN A 49 6.45 -1.81 -16.74
CA ASN A 49 6.96 -3.04 -17.34
C ASN A 49 7.66 -3.97 -16.33
N ASP A 50 8.19 -3.40 -15.25
CA ASP A 50 8.87 -4.16 -14.21
C ASP A 50 7.88 -4.64 -13.13
N ILE A 51 6.66 -4.12 -13.10
CA ILE A 51 5.61 -4.55 -12.17
C ILE A 51 4.94 -5.80 -12.71
N CYS A 52 5.02 -6.86 -11.90
CA CYS A 52 4.60 -8.21 -12.23
C CYS A 52 3.29 -8.64 -11.58
N GLU A 53 3.07 -8.23 -10.34
CA GLU A 53 1.88 -8.58 -9.57
C GLU A 53 1.47 -7.40 -8.70
N PHE A 54 0.18 -7.30 -8.41
CA PHE A 54 -0.39 -6.37 -7.44
C PHE A 54 -1.46 -7.10 -6.62
N GLY A 55 -1.47 -6.90 -5.32
CA GLY A 55 -2.39 -7.60 -4.45
C GLY A 55 -2.46 -7.06 -3.03
N LEU A 56 -3.21 -7.80 -2.21
CA LEU A 56 -3.32 -7.60 -0.77
C LEU A 56 -2.60 -8.73 -0.05
N ARG A 57 -1.98 -8.40 1.09
CA ARG A 57 -1.40 -9.37 2.01
C ARG A 57 -1.92 -9.08 3.42
N PHE A 58 -2.35 -10.12 4.12
CA PHE A 58 -2.74 -10.07 5.51
C PHE A 58 -1.93 -11.11 6.26
N THR A 59 -0.97 -10.65 7.07
CA THR A 59 0.08 -11.49 7.64
C THR A 59 0.37 -11.08 9.08
N PRO A 60 0.86 -11.97 9.96
CA PRO A 60 1.34 -11.55 11.26
C PRO A 60 2.40 -10.46 11.13
N ALA A 61 2.32 -9.45 12.00
CA ALA A 61 3.28 -8.36 12.05
C ALA A 61 4.69 -8.91 12.27
N LEU A 62 5.65 -8.50 11.43
CA LEU A 62 7.03 -8.94 11.57
C LEU A 62 7.67 -8.35 12.85
N PHE A 63 7.24 -7.14 13.21
CA PHE A 63 7.66 -6.42 14.41
C PHE A 63 6.42 -6.11 15.26
N PRO A 64 5.97 -7.05 16.11
CA PRO A 64 4.81 -6.83 16.96
C PRO A 64 5.05 -5.67 17.92
N ASP A 65 4.00 -4.89 18.17
CA ASP A 65 4.06 -3.74 19.06
C ASP A 65 4.15 -4.25 20.52
N PRO A 66 5.09 -3.74 21.34
CA PRO A 66 5.28 -4.23 22.71
C PRO A 66 4.06 -4.05 23.62
N TRP A 67 3.15 -3.13 23.30
CA TRP A 67 1.93 -2.84 24.07
C TRP A 67 0.69 -3.52 23.49
N TYR A 68 0.66 -3.74 22.18
CA TYR A 68 -0.43 -4.42 21.48
C TYR A 68 -0.23 -5.94 21.43
N GLY A 69 0.99 -6.44 21.54
CA GLY A 69 1.32 -7.87 21.36
C GLY A 69 1.13 -8.32 19.92
N ASP A 70 0.98 -9.63 19.68
CA ASP A 70 0.86 -10.17 18.32
C ASP A 70 -0.41 -9.66 17.62
N TYR A 71 -0.25 -9.20 16.39
CA TYR A 71 -1.34 -8.73 15.54
C TYR A 71 -1.04 -9.01 14.06
N MET A 72 -2.05 -8.83 13.22
CA MET A 72 -1.98 -8.97 11.78
C MET A 72 -1.82 -7.60 11.12
N GLU A 73 -0.84 -7.49 10.22
CA GLU A 73 -0.66 -6.35 9.33
C GLU A 73 -1.48 -6.55 8.05
N SER A 74 -2.09 -5.46 7.60
CA SER A 74 -2.80 -5.40 6.33
C SER A 74 -2.00 -4.54 5.37
N LEU A 75 -1.55 -5.12 4.27
CA LEU A 75 -0.59 -4.51 3.35
C LEU A 75 -1.11 -4.60 1.92
N TRP A 76 -0.90 -3.53 1.17
CA TRP A 76 -0.80 -3.64 -0.27
C TRP A 76 0.59 -4.16 -0.63
N TYR A 77 0.69 -4.89 -1.74
CA TYR A 77 1.98 -5.22 -2.30
C TYR A 77 1.97 -5.12 -3.82
N ILE A 78 3.15 -4.82 -4.37
CA ILE A 78 3.49 -5.13 -5.75
C ILE A 78 4.64 -6.13 -5.77
N ARG A 79 4.69 -7.04 -6.74
CA ARG A 79 5.94 -7.72 -7.09
C ARG A 79 6.57 -7.03 -8.28
N VAL A 80 7.84 -6.69 -8.15
CA VAL A 80 8.63 -6.02 -9.18
C VAL A 80 9.83 -6.87 -9.57
N ARG A 81 10.23 -6.78 -10.83
CA ARG A 81 11.51 -7.32 -11.28
C ARG A 81 12.55 -6.21 -11.18
N ASP A 82 13.59 -6.44 -10.39
CA ASP A 82 14.71 -5.52 -10.24
C ASP A 82 16.03 -6.28 -10.44
N ALA A 83 16.84 -5.83 -11.41
CA ALA A 83 18.08 -6.49 -11.82
C ALA A 83 17.95 -8.02 -12.02
N GLY A 84 16.82 -8.49 -12.56
CA GLY A 84 16.54 -9.91 -12.81
C GLY A 84 15.96 -10.68 -11.62
N THR A 85 15.90 -10.07 -10.43
CA THR A 85 15.32 -10.66 -9.22
C THR A 85 13.87 -10.21 -9.04
N LEU A 86 12.98 -11.14 -8.68
CA LEU A 86 11.61 -10.80 -8.32
C LEU A 86 11.56 -10.44 -6.83
N MET A 87 11.05 -9.26 -6.51
CA MET A 87 10.97 -8.74 -5.15
C MET A 87 9.56 -8.24 -4.84
N ALA A 88 9.07 -8.53 -3.64
CA ALA A 88 7.85 -7.92 -3.13
C ALA A 88 8.17 -6.55 -2.51
N VAL A 89 7.39 -5.55 -2.88
CA VAL A 89 7.40 -4.22 -2.27
C VAL A 89 6.06 -4.04 -1.60
N GLU A 90 6.07 -4.00 -0.27
CA GLU A 90 4.89 -3.86 0.58
C GLU A 90 4.77 -2.43 1.10
N PHE A 91 3.54 -1.98 1.31
CA PHE A 91 3.21 -0.69 1.90
C PHE A 91 1.84 -0.74 2.58
N SER A 92 1.63 0.15 3.55
CA SER A 92 0.43 0.16 4.41
C SER A 92 -0.87 0.28 3.61
N LEU A 93 -1.92 -0.41 4.06
CA LEU A 93 -3.25 -0.42 3.45
C LEU A 93 -3.81 1.00 3.25
N GLU A 94 -3.46 1.94 4.12
CA GLU A 94 -3.97 3.33 4.13
C GLU A 94 -3.54 4.17 2.91
N HIS A 95 -2.51 3.73 2.17
CA HIS A 95 -2.01 4.47 1.01
C HIS A 95 -2.92 4.41 -0.21
N LEU A 96 -3.81 3.41 -0.29
CA LEU A 96 -4.75 3.28 -1.40
C LEU A 96 -6.16 3.06 -0.88
N ASP A 97 -7.09 3.87 -1.38
CA ASP A 97 -8.51 3.63 -1.23
C ASP A 97 -8.93 2.50 -2.19
N PRO A 98 -9.41 1.35 -1.69
CA PRO A 98 -9.85 0.25 -2.54
C PRO A 98 -11.03 0.62 -3.45
N ASP A 99 -11.84 1.61 -3.08
CA ASP A 99 -12.99 2.09 -3.86
C ASP A 99 -12.60 3.21 -4.85
N ALA A 100 -11.41 3.79 -4.70
CA ALA A 100 -10.91 4.92 -5.51
C ALA A 100 -9.43 4.76 -5.90
N LEU A 101 -9.07 3.59 -6.41
CA LEU A 101 -7.70 3.28 -6.85
C LEU A 101 -7.17 4.27 -7.92
N PRO A 102 -5.85 4.56 -7.94
CA PRO A 102 -5.25 5.51 -8.87
C PRO A 102 -5.51 5.17 -10.34
N ALA A 103 -5.89 6.17 -11.14
CA ALA A 103 -6.23 5.98 -12.55
C ALA A 103 -5.11 5.32 -13.38
N ALA A 104 -3.84 5.66 -13.09
CA ALA A 104 -2.69 5.04 -13.74
C ALA A 104 -2.60 3.53 -13.45
N LEU A 105 -2.77 3.14 -12.18
CA LEU A 105 -2.87 1.73 -11.79
C LEU A 105 -4.00 1.04 -12.54
N LEU A 106 -5.17 1.69 -12.63
CA LEU A 106 -6.32 1.10 -13.29
C LEU A 106 -6.11 0.86 -14.79
N ARG A 107 -5.39 1.76 -15.48
CA ARG A 107 -5.05 1.62 -16.91
C ARG A 107 -4.02 0.55 -17.19
N HIS A 108 -2.99 0.43 -16.34
CA HIS A 108 -1.89 -0.51 -16.56
C HIS A 108 -2.17 -1.94 -16.09
N MET A 109 -3.30 -2.16 -15.41
CA MET A 109 -3.72 -3.46 -14.89
C MET A 109 -5.16 -3.81 -15.33
N PRO A 110 -5.48 -3.89 -16.63
CA PRO A 110 -6.88 -3.96 -17.09
C PRO A 110 -7.65 -5.18 -16.55
N ASP A 111 -6.99 -6.32 -16.38
CA ASP A 111 -7.61 -7.61 -16.01
C ASP A 111 -7.56 -7.89 -14.49
N ARG A 112 -7.81 -6.87 -13.66
CA ARG A 112 -7.89 -7.05 -12.20
C ARG A 112 -9.03 -8.00 -11.83
N ASP A 113 -8.80 -8.87 -10.87
CA ASP A 113 -9.84 -9.71 -10.27
C ASP A 113 -10.51 -8.98 -9.08
N PRO A 114 -11.72 -8.43 -9.24
CA PRO A 114 -12.46 -7.80 -8.15
C PRO A 114 -12.93 -8.80 -7.09
N ARG A 115 -12.88 -10.12 -7.35
CA ARG A 115 -13.21 -11.15 -6.35
C ARG A 115 -12.05 -11.30 -5.38
N ALA A 116 -10.82 -11.37 -5.88
CA ALA A 116 -9.61 -11.40 -5.06
C ALA A 116 -9.53 -10.18 -4.13
N LEU A 117 -9.76 -8.96 -4.66
CA LEU A 117 -9.78 -7.74 -3.84
C LEU A 117 -10.82 -7.82 -2.72
N ARG A 118 -12.07 -8.18 -3.05
CA ARG A 118 -13.15 -8.30 -2.05
C ARG A 118 -12.86 -9.37 -1.00
N ALA A 119 -12.30 -10.51 -1.40
CA ALA A 119 -11.94 -11.57 -0.47
C ALA A 119 -10.86 -11.13 0.52
N GLY A 120 -9.81 -10.44 0.05
CA GLY A 120 -8.76 -9.89 0.92
C GLY A 120 -9.30 -8.84 1.89
N LEU A 121 -10.10 -7.89 1.40
CA LEU A 121 -10.74 -6.88 2.25
C LEU A 121 -11.69 -7.51 3.29
N ALA A 122 -12.40 -8.59 2.93
CA ALA A 122 -13.27 -9.30 3.86
C ALA A 122 -12.51 -10.02 4.97
N ALA A 123 -11.32 -10.56 4.69
CA ALA A 123 -10.44 -11.14 5.70
C ALA A 123 -9.89 -10.07 6.64
N ILE A 124 -9.39 -8.96 6.09
CA ILE A 124 -8.88 -7.80 6.84
C ILE A 124 -9.96 -7.21 7.76
N ALA A 125 -11.22 -7.13 7.28
CA ALA A 125 -12.34 -6.60 8.05
C ALA A 125 -12.69 -7.41 9.31
N GLN A 126 -12.21 -8.66 9.44
CA GLN A 126 -12.36 -9.45 10.68
C GLN A 126 -11.47 -8.92 11.82
N GLY A 127 -10.54 -8.01 11.51
CA GLY A 127 -9.75 -7.27 12.48
C GLY A 127 -8.36 -7.84 12.73
N PRO A 128 -7.50 -7.08 13.43
CA PRO A 128 -6.06 -7.34 13.53
C PRO A 128 -5.68 -8.56 14.37
N ARG A 129 -6.65 -9.28 14.95
CA ARG A 129 -6.42 -10.55 15.70
C ARG A 129 -6.95 -11.77 14.95
N HIS A 130 -7.40 -11.62 13.71
CA HIS A 130 -7.93 -12.71 12.92
C HIS A 130 -6.82 -13.51 12.22
N PHE A 131 -6.00 -14.21 13.00
CA PHE A 131 -4.87 -15.00 12.47
C PHE A 131 -5.28 -16.09 11.48
N ALA A 132 -6.47 -16.67 11.64
CA ALA A 132 -7.01 -17.66 10.71
C ALA A 132 -7.29 -17.10 9.30
N GLY A 133 -7.32 -15.78 9.15
CA GLY A 133 -7.50 -15.10 7.87
C GLY A 133 -6.19 -14.81 7.15
N GLU A 134 -5.03 -15.26 7.64
CA GLU A 134 -3.74 -15.07 6.99
C GLU A 134 -3.79 -15.46 5.51
N GLY A 135 -3.24 -14.60 4.65
CA GLY A 135 -3.21 -14.90 3.22
C GLY A 135 -2.69 -13.79 2.32
N GLU A 136 -2.57 -14.14 1.05
CA GLU A 136 -2.26 -13.25 -0.06
C GLU A 136 -3.33 -13.38 -1.13
N TRP A 137 -3.83 -12.24 -1.60
CA TRP A 137 -4.82 -12.15 -2.67
C TRP A 137 -4.22 -11.39 -3.84
N ILE A 138 -3.86 -12.12 -4.90
CA ILE A 138 -3.35 -11.56 -6.14
C ILE A 138 -4.53 -10.92 -6.88
N ILE A 139 -4.55 -9.59 -6.96
CA ILE A 139 -5.60 -8.84 -7.64
C ILE A 139 -5.28 -8.74 -9.12
N TRP A 140 -4.01 -8.64 -9.48
CA TRP A 140 -3.58 -8.61 -10.86
C TRP A 140 -2.20 -9.24 -11.00
N LYS A 141 -2.00 -9.91 -12.14
CA LYS A 141 -0.74 -10.52 -12.53
C LYS A 141 -0.48 -10.27 -14.00
N ARG A 142 0.76 -9.92 -14.34
CA ARG A 142 1.22 -9.76 -15.71
C ARG A 142 1.54 -11.12 -16.32
N GLU A 143 0.82 -11.49 -17.37
CA GLU A 143 1.19 -12.60 -18.25
C GLU A 143 1.89 -12.09 -19.52
N PRO A 144 2.83 -12.85 -20.12
CA PRO A 144 3.58 -14.01 -19.59
C PRO A 144 4.89 -13.60 -18.87
N HIS A 145 5.21 -12.30 -18.80
CA HIS A 145 6.54 -11.76 -18.43
C HIS A 145 7.01 -12.01 -16.98
N CYS A 146 6.15 -12.61 -16.15
CA CYS A 146 6.37 -12.78 -14.72
C CYS A 146 6.30 -14.24 -14.26
N ALA A 147 6.39 -15.17 -15.20
CA ALA A 147 6.72 -16.58 -14.97
C ALA A 147 8.24 -16.81 -14.92
#